data_AF-A0AAW3AIY7-F1
#
_entry.id   AF-A0AAW3AIY7-F1
#
_cell.length_a   1.000
_cell.length_b   1.000
_cell.length_c   1.000
_cell.angle_alpha   90.00
_cell.angle_beta   90.00
_cell.angle_gamma   90.00
#
_symmetry.space_group_name_H-M   'P 1'
#
loop_
_entity.id
_entity.type
_entity.pdbx_description
1 polymer ?
#
loop_
_entity_poly.entity_id
_entity_poly.type
_entity_poly.pdbx_seq_one_letter_code
_entity_poly.pdbx_strand_id
1 'polypeptide(L)'
;MRGTLRCLDRDTQACVPGLMEEMIAGITKAHGAQYELSWLEPNIVTYNDPKAYEVVKSVAEEMVSKDAFVVKAEPMFGVEDFSEYVAVIPGCFSLVGIRDEVFGSVYTEHSAKFKIAEPALKNGVMMHVGTIMKLMVE
;
A
#
# COMPACT_ATOMS: atom_id res chain seq x y z
N MET A 1 23.69 7.38 12.45
CA MET A 1 22.32 7.92 12.22
C MET A 1 21.42 6.74 11.86
N ARG A 2 20.10 6.82 12.06
CA ARG A 2 19.15 5.79 11.61
C ARG A 2 17.95 6.48 10.95
N GLY A 3 17.46 5.89 9.86
CA GLY A 3 16.33 6.41 9.09
C GLY A 3 15.54 5.30 8.41
N THR A 4 14.51 5.68 7.68
CA THR A 4 13.69 4.76 6.86
C THR A 4 13.62 5.33 5.44
N LEU A 5 13.81 4.46 4.44
CA LEU A 5 13.59 4.80 3.03
C LEU A 5 12.16 4.41 2.65
N ARG A 6 11.42 5.32 2.03
CA ARG A 6 10.10 5.04 1.45
C ARG A 6 10.05 5.55 0.02
N CYS A 7 9.57 4.69 -0.88
CA CYS A 7 9.43 4.96 -2.30
C CYS A 7 8.05 4.49 -2.76
N LEU A 8 7.59 5.04 -3.88
CA LEU A 8 6.32 4.67 -4.52
C LEU A 8 6.54 3.98 -5.87
N ASP A 9 7.81 3.75 -6.21
CA ASP A 9 8.28 3.16 -7.45
C ASP A 9 9.45 2.21 -7.13
N ARG A 10 9.46 1.03 -7.77
CA ARG A 10 10.44 -0.04 -7.48
C ARG A 10 11.82 0.31 -8.01
N ASP A 11 11.91 0.97 -9.17
CA ASP A 11 13.19 1.36 -9.75
C ASP A 11 13.86 2.43 -8.89
N THR A 12 13.07 3.37 -8.40
CA THR A 12 13.50 4.37 -7.41
C THR A 12 13.96 3.69 -6.12
N GLN A 13 13.18 2.74 -5.60
CA GLN A 13 13.54 2.00 -4.38
C GLN A 13 14.88 1.26 -4.52
N ALA A 14 15.17 0.67 -5.68
CA ALA A 14 16.41 -0.04 -5.96
C ALA A 14 17.62 0.90 -6.12
N CYS A 15 17.42 2.12 -6.62
CA CYS A 15 18.49 3.07 -6.90
C CYS A 15 18.95 3.85 -5.66
N VAL A 16 18.02 4.25 -4.78
CA VAL A 16 18.33 5.18 -3.67
C VAL A 16 19.43 4.67 -2.72
N PRO A 17 19.54 3.37 -2.37
CA PRO A 17 20.63 2.89 -1.54
C PRO A 17 22.02 3.21 -2.09
N GLY A 18 22.22 3.09 -3.41
CA GLY A 18 23.47 3.44 -4.08
C GLY A 18 23.75 4.95 -4.04
N LEU A 19 22.73 5.76 -4.31
CA LEU A 19 22.85 7.23 -4.25
C LEU A 19 23.20 7.72 -2.84
N MET A 20 22.62 7.12 -1.81
CA MET A 20 22.94 7.45 -0.42
C MET A 20 24.40 7.10 -0.08
N GLU A 21 24.88 5.94 -0.52
CA GLU A 21 26.26 5.53 -0.31
C GLU A 21 27.25 6.48 -0.99
N GLU A 22 26.98 6.87 -2.24
CA GLU A 22 27.82 7.82 -2.98
C GLU A 22 27.96 9.16 -2.24
N MET A 23 26.85 9.69 -1.71
CA MET A 23 26.86 10.94 -0.95
C MET A 23 27.64 10.81 0.36
N ILE A 24 27.40 9.75 1.12
CA ILE A 24 28.07 9.51 2.40
C ILE A 24 29.58 9.34 2.17
N ALA A 25 29.97 8.55 1.16
CA ALA A 25 31.37 8.35 0.80
C ALA A 25 32.06 9.67 0.40
N GLY A 26 31.42 10.49 -0.42
CA GLY A 26 31.97 11.78 -0.86
C GLY A 26 32.19 12.75 0.32
N ILE A 27 31.18 12.92 1.17
CA ILE A 27 31.23 13.84 2.32
C ILE A 27 32.30 13.40 3.33
N THR A 28 32.29 12.12 3.70
CA THR A 28 33.24 11.58 4.70
C THR A 28 34.67 11.67 4.22
N LYS A 29 34.93 11.31 2.94
CA LYS A 29 36.26 11.44 2.32
C LYS A 29 36.76 12.89 2.32
N ALA A 30 35.92 13.86 1.99
CA ALA A 30 36.28 15.28 1.99
C ALA A 30 36.72 15.80 3.37
N HIS A 31 36.27 15.15 4.44
CA HIS A 31 36.58 15.53 5.83
C HIS A 31 37.59 14.60 6.51
N GLY A 32 38.20 13.66 5.79
CA GLY A 32 39.14 12.68 6.37
C GLY A 32 38.49 11.71 7.37
N ALA A 33 37.17 11.49 7.25
CA ALA A 33 36.39 10.61 8.10
C ALA A 33 36.13 9.24 7.44
N GLN A 34 35.62 8.30 8.22
CA GLN A 34 35.15 6.98 7.79
C GLN A 34 33.67 6.81 8.15
N TYR A 35 33.01 5.82 7.53
CA TYR A 35 31.62 5.49 7.82
C TYR A 35 31.39 3.97 7.74
N GLU A 36 30.28 3.55 8.32
CA GLU A 36 29.69 2.23 8.16
C GLU A 36 28.22 2.44 7.79
N LEU A 37 27.76 1.82 6.71
CA LEU A 37 26.37 1.85 6.28
C LEU A 37 25.84 0.41 6.23
N SER A 38 24.66 0.20 6.81
CA SER A 38 23.93 -1.06 6.72
C SER A 38 22.49 -0.80 6.30
N TRP A 39 21.97 -1.72 5.49
CA TRP A 39 20.58 -1.72 5.03
C TRP A 39 19.86 -2.91 5.65
N LEU A 40 18.66 -2.65 6.15
CA LEU A 40 17.70 -3.72 6.45
C LEU A 40 16.90 -3.97 5.17
N GLU A 41 16.50 -5.22 4.96
CA GLU A 41 15.66 -5.60 3.82
C GLU A 41 14.36 -4.76 3.85
N PRO A 42 14.11 -3.93 2.82
CA PRO A 42 12.92 -3.10 2.80
C PRO A 42 11.73 -3.89 2.27
N ASN A 43 10.54 -3.68 2.83
CA ASN A 43 9.31 -4.06 2.14
C ASN A 43 9.29 -3.40 0.75
N ILE A 44 8.93 -4.16 -0.27
CA ILE A 44 8.80 -3.60 -1.62
C ILE A 44 7.52 -2.77 -1.77
N VAL A 45 7.48 -1.92 -2.79
CA VAL A 45 6.30 -1.11 -3.14
C VAL A 45 5.10 -2.01 -3.45
N THR A 46 3.96 -1.77 -2.79
CA THR A 46 2.68 -2.41 -3.14
C THR A 46 2.19 -1.84 -4.47
N TYR A 47 2.19 -2.68 -5.51
CA TYR A 47 1.72 -2.32 -6.84
C TYR A 47 0.50 -3.16 -7.22
N ASN A 48 -0.59 -2.50 -7.58
CA ASN A 48 -1.78 -3.18 -8.05
C ASN A 48 -1.64 -3.48 -9.54
N ASP A 49 -1.70 -4.76 -9.91
CA ASP A 49 -1.72 -5.17 -11.31
C ASP A 49 -2.95 -4.57 -12.03
N PRO A 50 -2.81 -3.99 -13.23
CA PRO A 50 -3.93 -3.35 -13.93
C PRO A 50 -5.12 -4.29 -14.20
N LYS A 51 -4.91 -5.58 -14.46
CA LYS A 51 -6.00 -6.53 -14.70
C LYS A 51 -6.72 -6.87 -13.41
N ALA A 52 -5.95 -7.17 -12.35
CA ALA A 52 -6.51 -7.44 -11.03
C ALA A 52 -7.28 -6.22 -10.49
N TYR A 53 -6.78 -5.01 -10.76
CA TYR A 53 -7.46 -3.75 -10.43
C TYR A 53 -8.82 -3.64 -11.11
N GLU A 54 -8.92 -3.90 -12.42
CA GLU A 54 -10.21 -3.81 -13.13
C GLU A 54 -11.21 -4.86 -12.62
N VAL A 55 -10.75 -6.06 -12.26
CA VAL A 55 -11.60 -7.07 -11.61
C VAL A 55 -12.17 -6.53 -10.30
N VAL A 56 -11.32 -6.08 -9.38
CA VAL A 56 -11.75 -5.54 -8.08
C VAL A 56 -12.69 -4.34 -8.25
N LYS A 57 -12.38 -3.44 -9.19
CA LYS A 57 -13.24 -2.29 -9.50
C LYS A 57 -14.61 -2.72 -9.98
N SER A 58 -14.69 -3.64 -10.94
CA SER A 58 -15.96 -4.14 -11.45
C SER A 58 -16.82 -4.80 -10.36
N VAL A 59 -16.19 -5.55 -9.45
CA VAL A 59 -16.87 -6.17 -8.30
C VAL A 59 -17.41 -5.12 -7.35
N ALA A 60 -16.67 -4.05 -7.06
CA ALA A 60 -17.19 -2.96 -6.25
C ALA A 60 -18.44 -2.31 -6.87
N GLU A 61 -18.39 -2.04 -8.17
CA GLU A 61 -19.50 -1.43 -8.90
C GLU A 61 -20.75 -2.32 -8.96
N GLU A 62 -20.57 -3.63 -9.04
CA GLU A 62 -21.66 -4.61 -9.15
C GLU A 62 -22.24 -5.03 -7.79
N MET A 63 -21.38 -5.24 -6.78
CA MET A 63 -21.77 -5.83 -5.50
C MET A 63 -22.10 -4.81 -4.42
N VAL A 64 -21.52 -3.60 -4.48
CA VAL A 64 -21.72 -2.57 -3.46
C VAL A 64 -22.64 -1.47 -3.98
N SER A 65 -22.22 -0.74 -5.00
CA SER A 65 -23.02 0.22 -5.76
C SER A 65 -22.24 0.75 -6.96
N LYS A 66 -22.92 1.32 -7.95
CA LYS A 66 -22.28 1.79 -9.19
C LYS A 66 -21.16 2.82 -8.96
N ASP A 67 -21.24 3.59 -7.89
CA ASP A 67 -20.27 4.63 -7.52
C ASP A 67 -19.39 4.24 -6.31
N ALA A 68 -19.37 2.96 -5.93
CA ALA A 68 -18.67 2.50 -4.73
C ALA A 68 -17.14 2.56 -4.84
N PHE A 69 -16.60 2.47 -6.06
CA PHE A 69 -15.15 2.45 -6.26
C PHE A 69 -14.59 3.86 -6.41
N VAL A 70 -13.81 4.30 -5.42
CA VAL A 70 -13.20 5.63 -5.40
C VAL A 70 -11.70 5.52 -5.62
N VAL A 71 -11.19 6.16 -6.67
CA VAL A 71 -9.75 6.27 -6.92
C VAL A 71 -9.17 7.32 -5.97
N LYS A 72 -8.13 6.94 -5.22
CA LYS A 72 -7.36 7.91 -4.43
C LYS A 72 -6.61 8.84 -5.38
N ALA A 73 -6.68 10.14 -5.13
CA ALA A 73 -5.95 11.14 -5.94
C ALA A 73 -4.43 10.96 -5.85
N GLU A 74 -3.94 10.49 -4.70
CA GLU A 74 -2.52 10.32 -4.43
C GLU A 74 -2.25 8.92 -3.85
N PRO A 75 -1.09 8.32 -4.17
CA PRO A 75 -0.62 7.11 -3.51
C PRO A 75 -0.30 7.37 -2.03
N MET A 76 -0.16 6.29 -1.26
CA MET A 76 0.15 6.37 0.18
C MET A 76 1.58 5.95 0.45
N PHE A 77 2.25 6.64 1.37
CA PHE A 77 3.54 6.20 1.91
C PHE A 77 3.40 5.17 3.03
N GLY A 78 2.23 4.55 3.21
CA GLY A 78 2.07 3.40 4.09
C GLY A 78 2.95 2.23 3.61
N VAL A 79 3.23 1.28 4.50
CA VAL A 79 3.92 0.05 4.16
C VAL A 79 2.96 -1.09 4.42
N GLU A 80 2.79 -1.97 3.43
CA GLU A 80 1.87 -3.10 3.48
C GLU A 80 2.60 -4.35 2.96
N ASP A 81 2.64 -5.41 3.75
CA ASP A 81 3.38 -6.64 3.43
C ASP A 81 2.70 -7.44 2.31
N PHE A 82 1.46 -7.08 1.94
CA PHE A 82 0.79 -7.60 0.77
C PHE A 82 1.59 -7.39 -0.53
N SER A 83 2.50 -6.41 -0.54
CA SER A 83 3.42 -6.16 -1.65
C SER A 83 4.23 -7.40 -2.04
N GLU A 84 4.61 -8.24 -1.07
CA GLU A 84 5.37 -9.46 -1.31
C GLU A 84 4.57 -10.51 -2.09
N TYR A 85 3.25 -10.60 -1.87
CA TYR A 85 2.40 -11.50 -2.65
C TYR A 85 2.24 -11.01 -4.10
N VAL A 86 2.01 -9.70 -4.27
CA VAL A 86 1.78 -9.13 -5.62
C VAL A 86 3.06 -8.98 -6.45
N ALA A 87 4.23 -9.16 -5.84
CA ALA A 87 5.47 -9.35 -6.59
C ALA A 87 5.57 -10.72 -7.27
N VAL A 88 4.83 -11.72 -6.79
CA VAL A 88 4.89 -13.08 -7.32
C VAL A 88 3.75 -13.34 -8.32
N ILE A 89 2.54 -12.88 -8.00
CA ILE A 89 1.35 -13.08 -8.84
C ILE A 89 0.57 -11.78 -9.01
N PRO A 90 -0.17 -11.58 -10.12
CA PRO A 90 -1.05 -10.43 -10.27
C PRO A 90 -2.05 -10.35 -9.12
N GLY A 91 -2.14 -9.19 -8.48
CA GLY A 91 -3.10 -8.95 -7.41
C GLY A 91 -3.40 -7.46 -7.23
N CYS A 92 -4.45 -7.18 -6.46
CA CYS A 92 -4.90 -5.83 -6.19
C CYS A 92 -5.28 -5.69 -4.71
N PHE A 93 -4.63 -4.74 -4.04
CA PHE A 93 -4.95 -4.29 -2.70
C PHE A 93 -5.88 -3.09 -2.76
N SER A 94 -7.05 -3.20 -2.13
CA SER A 94 -8.04 -2.12 -2.05
C SER A 94 -8.49 -1.90 -0.62
N LEU A 95 -8.76 -0.65 -0.27
CA LEU A 95 -9.27 -0.29 1.06
C LEU A 95 -10.80 -0.33 1.10
N VAL A 96 -11.36 -0.77 2.21
CA VAL A 96 -12.80 -0.68 2.49
C VAL A 96 -13.08 0.63 3.22
N GLY A 97 -14.00 1.44 2.70
CA GLY A 97 -14.42 2.68 3.35
C GLY A 97 -15.16 2.40 4.67
N ILE A 98 -14.60 2.85 5.78
CA ILE A 98 -15.17 2.67 7.14
C ILE A 98 -15.59 3.98 7.81
N ARG A 99 -15.49 5.11 7.12
CA ARG A 99 -15.74 6.42 7.74
C ARG A 99 -17.23 6.60 8.05
N ASP A 100 -17.54 6.92 9.30
CA ASP A 100 -18.89 7.21 9.77
C ASP A 100 -18.84 8.30 10.85
N GLU A 101 -19.35 9.49 10.53
CA GLU A 101 -19.37 10.65 11.45
C GLU A 101 -20.35 10.47 12.62
N VAL A 102 -21.48 9.80 12.38
CA VAL A 102 -22.54 9.62 13.39
C VAL A 102 -22.09 8.61 14.44
N PHE A 103 -21.51 7.49 14.01
CA PHE A 103 -20.91 6.48 14.89
C PHE A 103 -19.56 6.96 15.47
N GLY A 104 -18.88 7.89 14.79
CA GLY A 104 -17.58 8.43 15.15
C GLY A 104 -16.38 7.60 14.67
N SER A 105 -16.56 6.74 13.67
CA SER A 105 -15.48 6.05 12.95
C SER A 105 -14.79 7.06 12.03
N VAL A 106 -13.97 7.94 12.61
CA VAL A 106 -13.37 9.10 11.90
C VAL A 106 -11.86 9.21 12.08
N TYR A 107 -11.30 8.39 12.98
CA TYR A 107 -9.87 8.35 13.26
C TYR A 107 -9.21 7.27 12.40
N THR A 108 -7.98 7.53 11.96
CA THR A 108 -7.20 6.59 11.15
C THR A 108 -6.74 5.40 11.98
N GLU A 109 -6.33 4.35 11.27
CA GLU A 109 -5.56 3.24 11.82
C GLU A 109 -4.36 3.73 12.65
N HIS A 110 -3.97 2.94 13.65
CA HIS A 110 -2.95 3.27 14.68
C HIS A 110 -3.30 4.40 15.66
N SER A 111 -4.45 5.06 15.54
CA SER A 111 -4.93 5.98 16.59
C SER A 111 -5.47 5.24 17.81
N ALA A 112 -5.22 5.73 19.02
CA ALA A 112 -5.86 5.22 20.24
C ALA A 112 -7.38 5.40 20.27
N LYS A 113 -7.93 6.22 19.36
CA LYS A 113 -9.37 6.46 19.19
C LYS A 113 -9.95 5.68 18.00
N PHE A 114 -9.16 4.85 17.35
CA PHE A 114 -9.59 4.06 16.21
C PHE A 114 -10.75 3.14 16.62
N LYS A 115 -11.82 3.17 15.84
CA LYS A 115 -12.96 2.26 15.93
C LYS A 115 -13.56 2.11 14.55
N ILE A 116 -14.19 0.97 14.31
CA ILE A 116 -14.77 0.62 13.02
C ILE A 116 -16.29 0.61 13.15
N ALA A 117 -16.98 1.25 12.21
CA ALA A 117 -18.42 1.06 12.03
C ALA A 117 -18.66 -0.32 11.39
N GLU A 118 -19.11 -1.30 12.18
CA GLU A 118 -19.30 -2.69 11.74
C GLU A 118 -20.17 -2.89 10.49
N PRO A 119 -21.17 -2.04 10.17
CA PRO A 119 -21.90 -2.16 8.90
C PRO A 119 -20.99 -2.17 7.65
N ALA A 120 -19.81 -1.53 7.71
CA ALA A 120 -18.83 -1.56 6.62
C ALA A 120 -18.22 -2.96 6.37
N LEU A 121 -18.24 -3.86 7.36
CA LEU A 121 -17.73 -5.23 7.21
C LEU A 121 -18.53 -6.00 6.15
N LYS A 122 -19.82 -5.71 6.01
CA LYS A 122 -20.66 -6.30 4.95
C LYS A 122 -20.07 -6.02 3.56
N ASN A 123 -19.60 -4.79 3.32
CA ASN A 123 -18.98 -4.42 2.05
C ASN A 123 -17.68 -5.19 1.84
N GLY A 124 -16.84 -5.34 2.86
CA GLY A 124 -15.62 -6.15 2.77
C GLY A 124 -15.90 -7.61 2.39
N VAL A 125 -16.91 -8.24 3.00
CA VAL A 125 -17.31 -9.62 2.65
C VAL A 125 -17.84 -9.70 1.22
N MET A 126 -18.70 -8.77 0.80
CA MET A 126 -19.22 -8.72 -0.57
C MET A 126 -18.09 -8.56 -1.59
N MET A 127 -17.10 -7.72 -1.31
CA MET A 127 -15.92 -7.53 -2.16
C MET A 127 -15.11 -8.82 -2.31
N HIS A 128 -14.78 -9.50 -1.21
CA HIS A 128 -13.99 -10.73 -1.27
C HIS A 128 -14.74 -11.86 -1.98
N VAL A 129 -16.00 -12.11 -1.62
CA VAL A 129 -16.81 -13.17 -2.24
C VAL A 129 -17.05 -12.84 -3.72
N GLY A 130 -17.40 -11.60 -4.05
CA GLY A 130 -17.61 -11.17 -5.43
C GLY A 130 -16.36 -11.32 -6.29
N THR A 131 -15.19 -11.00 -5.74
CA THR A 131 -13.90 -11.16 -6.44
C THR A 131 -13.60 -12.63 -6.73
N ILE A 132 -13.79 -13.52 -5.74
CA ILE A 132 -13.63 -14.97 -5.94
C ILE A 132 -14.60 -15.47 -7.03
N MET A 133 -15.88 -15.09 -6.94
CA MET A 133 -16.88 -15.52 -7.92
C MET A 133 -16.57 -15.02 -9.33
N LYS A 134 -16.12 -13.77 -9.48
CA LYS A 134 -15.72 -13.18 -10.76
C LYS A 134 -14.56 -13.97 -11.39
N LEU A 135 -13.52 -14.25 -10.60
CA LEU A 135 -12.33 -14.97 -11.04
C LEU A 135 -12.57 -16.46 -11.32
N MET A 136 -13.63 -17.06 -10.78
CA MET A 136 -13.98 -18.47 -11.00
C MET A 136 -14.90 -18.70 -12.20
N VAL A 137 -15.52 -17.64 -12.74
CA VAL A 137 -16.48 -17.72 -13.86
C VAL A 137 -15.82 -17.35 -15.20
N GLU A 138 -14.62 -16.77 -15.16
CA GLU A 138 -13.72 -16.60 -16.31
C GLU A 138 -12.82 -17.82 -16.53
#